data_AF-A0A7X4XIQ0-F1
#
_entry.id   AF-A0A7X4XIQ0-F1
#
_cell.length_a   1.000
_cell.length_b   1.000
_cell.length_c   1.000
_cell.angle_alpha   90.00
_cell.angle_beta   90.00
_cell.angle_gamma   90.00
#
_symmetry.space_group_name_H-M   'P 1'
#
loop_
_entity.id
_entity.type
_entity.pdbx_description
1 polymer ?
#
loop_
_entity_poly.entity_id
_entity_poly.type
_entity_poly.pdbx_seq_one_letter_code
_entity_poly.pdbx_strand_id
1 'polypeptide(L)'
;IGDNGDAIEPMTKTNRTSCKEPHAFLNGQVTPEELVARLDSVSISNGFANRFAIFSGTQPEPKPIPKVIDQELLQEHAKKINKIITWCHREPKTVTMSECYKELWNEKYVELKQLGSNGSIEQSLMARAPHYASMYAMLFAAIDMTTIVTAKHLTASLAWIDYWHESVRYVFGTEGAAYKAEQQNLQALEVLKKIKELIANNNGQPITRTPLQQSLGKKYTSKQLSDLLKFLQELPKAPIVVTKHQHNKQLISLT
;
A
#
# COMPACT_ATOMS: atom_id res chain seq x y z
N ILE A 1 -16.10 -13.66 1.02
CA ILE A 1 -17.14 -12.70 1.43
C ILE A 1 -17.64 -12.03 0.15
N GLY A 2 -18.86 -12.40 -0.25
CA GLY A 2 -19.51 -11.83 -1.43
C GLY A 2 -19.84 -10.36 -1.19
N ASP A 3 -19.59 -9.54 -2.19
CA ASP A 3 -19.66 -8.07 -2.18
C ASP A 3 -21.10 -7.53 -2.33
N ASN A 4 -22.10 -8.42 -2.27
CA ASN A 4 -23.47 -8.13 -2.73
C ASN A 4 -24.51 -8.02 -1.60
N GLY A 5 -24.09 -8.07 -0.33
CA GLY A 5 -25.04 -8.07 0.79
C GLY A 5 -25.86 -9.37 0.93
N ASP A 6 -25.49 -10.43 0.21
CA ASP A 6 -26.13 -11.74 0.29
C ASP A 6 -25.99 -12.35 1.69
N ALA A 7 -26.97 -13.18 2.07
CA ALA A 7 -27.01 -13.82 3.38
C ALA A 7 -25.73 -14.62 3.67
N ILE A 8 -25.08 -14.31 4.79
CA ILE A 8 -23.88 -15.04 5.24
C ILE A 8 -24.34 -16.22 6.10
N GLU A 9 -24.18 -17.44 5.57
CA GLU A 9 -24.48 -18.68 6.29
C GLU A 9 -23.23 -19.58 6.40
N PRO A 10 -22.85 -20.04 7.60
CA PRO A 10 -21.77 -20.99 7.77
C PRO A 10 -22.20 -22.40 7.32
N MET A 11 -21.45 -23.04 6.42
CA MET A 11 -21.78 -24.37 5.88
C MET A 11 -21.71 -25.52 6.91
N THR A 12 -21.02 -25.36 8.04
CA THR A 12 -20.64 -26.50 8.92
C THR A 12 -21.09 -26.36 10.37
N LYS A 13 -21.91 -25.35 10.72
CA LYS A 13 -22.33 -25.15 12.11
C LYS A 13 -23.74 -25.69 12.35
N THR A 14 -23.89 -26.59 13.32
CA THR A 14 -25.16 -27.27 13.69
C THR A 14 -26.24 -26.31 14.18
N ASN A 15 -25.87 -25.12 14.66
CA ASN A 15 -26.78 -24.03 15.00
C ASN A 15 -26.53 -22.85 14.04
N ARG A 16 -27.32 -22.79 12.96
CA ARG A 16 -27.16 -21.85 11.84
C ARG A 16 -27.40 -20.43 12.35
N THR A 17 -26.37 -19.60 12.28
CA THR A 17 -26.44 -18.16 12.54
C THR A 17 -26.33 -17.47 11.20
N SER A 18 -27.36 -16.74 10.80
CA SER A 18 -27.41 -16.03 9.52
C SER A 18 -27.47 -14.52 9.73
N CYS A 19 -26.77 -13.78 8.87
CA CYS A 19 -26.94 -12.34 8.75
C CYS A 19 -27.54 -12.06 7.36
N LYS A 20 -28.77 -11.54 7.31
CA LYS A 20 -29.53 -11.38 6.08
C LYS A 20 -29.11 -10.16 5.25
N GLU A 21 -28.65 -9.08 5.90
CA GLU A 21 -28.31 -7.81 5.25
C GLU A 21 -27.08 -7.15 5.93
N PRO A 22 -25.90 -7.81 5.91
CA PRO A 22 -24.71 -7.27 6.55
C PRO A 22 -24.21 -6.04 5.79
N HIS A 23 -24.20 -4.89 6.46
CA HIS A 23 -23.51 -3.69 6.00
C HIS A 23 -22.29 -3.45 6.90
N ALA A 24 -21.09 -3.51 6.32
CA ALA A 24 -19.84 -3.29 7.04
C ALA A 24 -18.99 -2.25 6.30
N PHE A 25 -18.39 -1.35 7.06
CA PHE A 25 -17.43 -0.38 6.57
C PHE A 25 -16.12 -0.56 7.34
N LEU A 26 -15.00 -0.66 6.62
CA LEU A 26 -13.67 -0.77 7.21
C LEU A 26 -12.86 0.48 6.90
N ASN A 27 -12.31 1.08 7.94
CA ASN A 27 -11.29 2.12 7.85
C ASN A 27 -10.08 1.65 8.67
N GLY A 28 -8.89 1.85 8.13
CA GLY A 28 -7.64 1.51 8.80
C GLY A 28 -6.58 2.57 8.52
N GLN A 29 -5.73 2.80 9.52
CA GLN A 29 -4.54 3.63 9.40
C GLN A 29 -3.33 2.72 9.58
N VAL A 30 -2.34 2.90 8.71
CA VAL A 30 -1.12 2.09 8.67
C VAL A 30 0.00 2.97 8.11
N THR A 31 1.24 2.77 8.54
CA THR A 31 2.36 3.50 7.94
C THR A 31 2.71 2.90 6.58
N PRO A 32 3.33 3.66 5.66
CA PRO A 32 3.77 3.12 4.39
C PRO A 32 4.70 1.92 4.53
N GLU A 33 5.61 1.93 5.50
CA GLU A 33 6.57 0.85 5.73
C GLU A 33 5.88 -0.42 6.22
N GLU A 34 4.96 -0.31 7.18
CA GLU A 34 4.19 -1.47 7.65
C GLU A 34 3.31 -2.04 6.54
N LEU A 35 2.67 -1.17 5.75
CA LEU A 35 1.85 -1.60 4.64
C LEU A 35 2.69 -2.34 3.59
N VAL A 36 3.83 -1.78 3.17
CA VAL A 36 4.74 -2.44 2.22
C VAL A 36 5.29 -3.75 2.77
N ALA A 37 5.60 -3.82 4.06
CA ALA A 37 6.14 -5.02 4.69
C ALA A 37 5.10 -6.15 4.81
N ARG A 38 3.82 -5.80 5.01
CA ARG A 38 2.72 -6.76 5.27
C ARG A 38 1.95 -7.16 4.03
N LEU A 39 1.87 -6.28 3.02
CA LEU A 39 1.11 -6.54 1.81
C LEU A 39 1.92 -7.45 0.87
N ASP A 40 1.71 -8.76 0.98
CA ASP A 40 2.36 -9.72 0.10
C ASP A 40 1.76 -9.70 -1.32
N SER A 41 2.54 -10.19 -2.30
CA SER A 41 2.10 -10.26 -3.70
C SER A 41 0.83 -11.09 -3.88
N VAL A 42 0.57 -12.03 -2.98
CA VAL A 42 -0.60 -12.92 -2.97
C VAL A 42 -1.88 -12.17 -2.58
N SER A 43 -1.82 -11.32 -1.56
CA SER A 43 -2.94 -10.48 -1.11
C SER A 43 -3.31 -9.41 -2.14
N ILE A 44 -2.31 -8.96 -2.90
CA ILE A 44 -2.49 -8.07 -4.05
C ILE A 44 -3.14 -8.82 -5.22
N SER A 45 -2.65 -10.02 -5.58
CA SER A 45 -3.16 -10.79 -6.70
C SER A 45 -4.56 -11.38 -6.48
N ASN A 46 -4.90 -11.72 -5.24
CA ASN A 46 -6.19 -12.35 -4.89
C ASN A 46 -7.35 -11.33 -4.80
N GLY A 47 -7.09 -10.06 -5.09
CA GLY A 47 -8.13 -9.02 -5.10
C GLY A 47 -8.71 -8.71 -3.73
N PHE A 48 -7.91 -8.89 -2.66
CA PHE A 48 -8.21 -8.37 -1.33
C PHE A 48 -7.80 -6.91 -1.23
N ALA A 49 -6.53 -6.60 -1.53
CA ALA A 49 -6.00 -5.25 -1.36
C ALA A 49 -6.70 -4.20 -2.25
N ASN A 50 -7.07 -4.58 -3.47
CA ASN A 50 -7.78 -3.70 -4.41
C ASN A 50 -9.24 -3.39 -4.03
N ARG A 51 -9.72 -3.93 -2.89
CA ARG A 51 -11.01 -3.53 -2.28
C ARG A 51 -10.87 -2.29 -1.41
N PHE A 52 -9.67 -1.83 -1.13
CA PHE A 52 -9.44 -0.67 -0.26
C PHE A 52 -8.86 0.47 -1.07
N ALA A 53 -9.53 1.62 -1.03
CA ALA A 53 -8.94 2.86 -1.52
C ALA A 53 -7.80 3.27 -0.56
N ILE A 54 -6.62 3.51 -1.12
CA ILE A 54 -5.42 3.87 -0.36
C ILE A 54 -5.18 5.36 -0.55
N PHE A 55 -5.26 6.10 0.54
CA PHE A 55 -4.97 7.54 0.54
C PHE A 55 -3.74 7.77 1.39
N SER A 56 -2.65 8.17 0.73
CA SER A 56 -1.45 8.65 1.41
C SER A 56 -1.76 9.99 2.05
N GLY A 57 -1.14 10.30 3.18
CA GLY A 57 -1.27 11.58 3.85
C GLY A 57 0.11 12.07 4.27
N THR A 58 0.36 13.36 4.16
CA THR A 58 1.58 13.97 4.69
C THR A 58 1.35 14.38 6.13
N GLN A 59 2.39 14.21 6.96
CA GLN A 59 2.32 14.68 8.34
C GLN A 59 2.22 16.21 8.33
N PRO A 60 1.22 16.81 9.00
CA PRO A 60 1.15 18.26 9.11
C PRO A 60 2.37 18.79 9.86
N GLU A 61 2.74 20.05 9.60
CA GLU A 61 3.83 20.71 10.33
C GLU A 61 3.61 20.57 11.84
N PRO A 62 4.62 20.11 12.61
CA PRO A 62 4.48 19.92 14.04
C PRO A 62 4.24 21.28 14.70
N LYS A 63 3.04 21.43 15.29
CA LYS A 63 2.67 22.61 16.07
C LYS A 63 2.67 22.22 17.55
N PRO A 64 3.67 22.67 18.34
CA PRO A 64 3.76 22.31 19.76
C PRO A 64 2.53 22.72 20.57
N ILE A 65 1.87 23.81 20.16
CA ILE A 65 0.63 24.29 20.74
C ILE A 65 -0.41 24.30 19.61
N PRO A 66 -1.42 23.41 19.65
CA PRO A 66 -2.47 23.41 18.65
C PRO A 66 -3.32 24.68 18.78
N LYS A 67 -3.81 25.19 17.65
CA LYS A 67 -4.82 26.25 17.67
C LYS A 67 -6.14 25.67 18.18
N VAL A 68 -6.83 26.42 19.04
CA VAL A 68 -8.20 26.09 19.44
C VAL A 68 -9.08 26.11 18.19
N ILE A 69 -9.85 25.04 17.99
CA ILE A 69 -10.82 24.97 16.89
C ILE A 69 -11.98 25.89 17.24
N ASP A 70 -12.34 26.77 16.29
CA ASP A 70 -13.52 27.60 16.41
C ASP A 70 -14.77 26.72 16.53
N GLN A 71 -15.44 26.81 17.67
CA GLN A 71 -16.61 26.01 17.99
C GLN A 71 -17.81 26.38 17.11
N GLU A 72 -17.97 27.65 16.74
CA GLU A 72 -19.09 28.08 15.89
C GLU A 72 -18.94 27.51 14.48
N LEU A 73 -17.73 27.61 13.92
CA LEU A 73 -17.40 27.02 12.62
C LEU A 73 -17.57 25.49 12.63
N LEU A 74 -17.09 24.81 13.68
CA LEU A 74 -17.26 23.36 13.84
C LEU A 74 -18.74 22.98 13.86
N GLN A 75 -19.56 23.71 14.61
CA GLN A 75 -21.01 23.48 14.70
C GLN A 75 -21.71 23.75 13.35
N GLU A 76 -21.27 24.74 12.58
CA GLU A 76 -21.78 25.00 11.24
C GLU A 76 -21.56 23.80 10.31
N HIS A 77 -20.33 23.27 10.28
CA HIS A 77 -20.01 22.09 9.48
C HIS A 77 -20.76 20.85 9.95
N ALA A 78 -20.85 20.63 11.26
CA ALA A 78 -21.62 19.52 11.83
C ALA A 78 -23.10 19.59 11.42
N LYS A 79 -23.71 20.78 11.43
CA LYS A 79 -25.10 20.99 10.95
C LYS A 79 -25.27 20.63 9.47
N LYS A 80 -24.30 21.01 8.61
CA LYS A 80 -24.33 20.67 7.17
C LYS A 80 -24.31 19.15 6.96
N ILE A 81 -23.39 18.45 7.65
CA ILE A 81 -23.27 16.99 7.58
C ILE A 81 -24.54 16.30 8.11
N ASN A 82 -25.06 16.75 9.25
CA ASN A 82 -26.30 16.20 9.83
C ASN A 82 -27.51 16.35 8.90
N LYS A 83 -27.60 17.47 8.17
CA LYS A 83 -28.65 17.69 7.18
C LYS A 83 -28.57 16.65 6.05
N ILE A 84 -27.37 16.37 5.55
CA ILE A 84 -27.13 15.35 4.52
C ILE A 84 -27.50 13.96 5.04
N ILE A 85 -27.01 13.58 6.22
CA ILE A 85 -27.30 12.27 6.84
C ILE A 85 -28.80 12.09 7.06
N THR A 86 -29.49 13.12 7.57
CA THR A 86 -30.94 13.09 7.79
C THR A 86 -31.70 12.96 6.47
N TRP A 87 -31.25 13.64 5.42
CA TRP A 87 -31.82 13.50 4.09
C TRP A 87 -31.65 12.08 3.54
N CYS A 88 -30.46 11.48 3.67
CA CYS A 88 -30.17 10.12 3.22
C CYS A 88 -31.04 9.08 3.94
N HIS A 89 -31.20 9.18 5.28
CA HIS A 89 -31.91 8.18 6.08
C HIS A 89 -33.44 8.36 6.10
N ARG A 90 -33.99 9.45 5.56
CA ARG A 90 -35.44 9.71 5.60
C ARG A 90 -36.26 8.59 4.97
N GLU A 91 -35.81 8.10 3.82
CA GLU A 91 -36.46 7.03 3.06
C GLU A 91 -35.47 6.45 2.05
N PRO A 92 -35.63 5.18 1.63
CA PRO A 92 -34.83 4.60 0.56
C PRO A 92 -34.87 5.47 -0.71
N LYS A 93 -33.70 5.64 -1.33
CA LYS A 93 -33.57 6.48 -2.54
C LYS A 93 -33.05 5.67 -3.71
N THR A 94 -33.67 5.85 -4.86
CA THR A 94 -33.15 5.35 -6.12
C THR A 94 -32.34 6.46 -6.78
N VAL A 95 -31.06 6.19 -7.02
CA VAL A 95 -30.15 7.11 -7.70
C VAL A 95 -30.20 6.85 -9.20
N THR A 96 -30.29 7.92 -10.00
CA THR A 96 -30.31 7.85 -11.47
C THR A 96 -29.18 8.67 -12.07
N MET A 97 -28.74 8.27 -13.26
CA MET A 97 -27.66 8.94 -14.00
C MET A 97 -28.26 9.90 -15.03
N SER A 98 -27.86 11.16 -14.97
CA SER A 98 -28.16 12.14 -16.03
C SER A 98 -27.41 11.82 -17.33
N GLU A 99 -27.82 12.43 -18.44
CA GLU A 99 -27.17 12.16 -19.73
C GLU A 99 -25.72 12.64 -19.77
N CYS A 100 -25.43 13.82 -19.21
CA CYS A 100 -24.06 14.33 -19.14
C CYS A 100 -23.14 13.45 -18.28
N TYR A 101 -23.68 12.75 -17.27
CA TYR A 101 -22.91 11.73 -16.54
C TYR A 101 -22.53 10.57 -17.47
N LYS A 102 -23.48 10.04 -18.24
CA LYS A 102 -23.24 8.88 -19.12
C LYS A 102 -22.23 9.20 -20.22
N GLU A 103 -22.32 10.40 -20.80
CA GLU A 103 -21.36 10.89 -21.80
C GLU A 103 -19.94 10.88 -21.24
N LEU A 104 -19.70 11.54 -20.10
CA LEU A 104 -18.39 11.59 -19.45
C LEU A 104 -17.94 10.20 -18.97
N TRP A 105 -18.86 9.38 -18.48
CA TRP A 105 -18.55 8.01 -18.05
C TRP A 105 -18.04 7.15 -19.20
N ASN A 106 -18.69 7.21 -20.36
CA ASN A 106 -18.28 6.46 -21.54
C ASN A 106 -16.90 6.89 -22.04
N GLU A 107 -16.57 8.19 -21.96
CA GLU A 107 -15.24 8.71 -22.27
C GLU A 107 -14.17 8.15 -21.33
N LYS A 108 -14.43 8.17 -20.01
CA LYS A 108 -13.42 7.87 -18.98
C LYS A 108 -13.30 6.40 -18.61
N TYR A 109 -14.30 5.57 -18.94
CA TYR A 109 -14.33 4.18 -18.48
C TYR A 109 -13.11 3.35 -18.93
N VAL A 110 -12.67 3.52 -20.18
CA VAL A 110 -11.52 2.78 -20.72
C VAL A 110 -10.23 3.20 -20.02
N GLU A 111 -10.04 4.51 -19.80
CA GLU A 111 -8.90 5.08 -19.08
C GLU A 111 -8.82 4.50 -17.65
N LEU A 112 -9.94 4.48 -16.93
CA LEU A 112 -10.02 3.92 -15.57
C LEU A 112 -9.68 2.43 -15.50
N LYS A 113 -9.96 1.66 -16.56
CA LYS A 113 -9.60 0.23 -16.65
C LYS A 113 -8.13 -0.02 -16.98
N GLN A 114 -7.43 1.00 -17.48
CA GLN A 114 -6.05 0.91 -17.94
C GLN A 114 -5.08 1.62 -16.99
N LEU A 115 -5.51 1.92 -15.76
CA LEU A 115 -4.65 2.47 -14.73
C LEU A 115 -3.56 1.46 -14.34
N GLY A 116 -2.31 1.93 -14.36
CA GLY A 116 -1.12 1.12 -14.09
C GLY A 116 -0.62 0.33 -15.31
N SER A 117 0.68 0.04 -15.33
CA SER A 117 1.29 -0.78 -16.40
C SER A 117 0.87 -2.25 -16.29
N ASN A 118 0.81 -2.96 -17.42
CA ASN A 118 0.47 -4.39 -17.42
C ASN A 118 1.39 -5.21 -16.51
N GLY A 119 0.78 -6.00 -15.62
CA GLY A 119 1.49 -6.83 -14.64
C GLY A 119 2.06 -6.07 -13.44
N SER A 120 1.79 -4.77 -13.32
CA SER A 120 2.25 -3.95 -12.18
C SER A 120 1.38 -4.13 -10.94
N ILE A 121 1.95 -3.78 -9.78
CA ILE A 121 1.21 -3.68 -8.52
C ILE A 121 0.11 -2.60 -8.62
N GLU A 122 0.40 -1.48 -9.29
CA GLU A 122 -0.58 -0.41 -9.58
C GLU A 122 -1.81 -0.95 -10.29
N GLN A 123 -1.63 -1.68 -11.39
CA GLN A 123 -2.75 -2.25 -12.13
C GLN A 123 -3.61 -3.15 -11.24
N SER A 124 -2.98 -3.96 -10.39
CA SER A 124 -3.68 -4.86 -9.49
C SER A 124 -4.50 -4.10 -8.44
N LEU A 125 -3.91 -3.06 -7.82
CA LEU A 125 -4.53 -2.25 -6.77
C LEU A 125 -5.63 -1.32 -7.31
N MET A 126 -5.46 -0.78 -8.52
CA MET A 126 -6.42 0.12 -9.15
C MET A 126 -7.54 -0.61 -9.91
N ALA A 127 -7.57 -1.95 -9.91
CA ALA A 127 -8.54 -2.74 -10.67
C ALA A 127 -10.01 -2.43 -10.36
N ARG A 128 -10.32 -1.90 -9.16
CA ARG A 128 -11.68 -1.47 -8.77
C ARG A 128 -11.94 0.04 -8.95
N ALA A 129 -11.01 0.80 -9.51
CA ALA A 129 -11.18 2.23 -9.73
C ALA A 129 -12.49 2.61 -10.45
N PRO A 130 -12.94 1.91 -11.51
CA PRO A 130 -14.24 2.21 -12.13
C PRO A 130 -15.43 2.05 -11.16
N HIS A 131 -15.41 1.02 -10.31
CA HIS A 131 -16.49 0.81 -9.34
C HIS A 131 -16.53 1.94 -8.30
N TYR A 132 -15.36 2.30 -7.76
CA TYR A 132 -15.21 3.42 -6.84
C TYR A 132 -15.57 4.76 -7.48
N ALA A 133 -15.25 4.96 -8.76
CA ALA A 133 -15.59 6.19 -9.48
C ALA A 133 -17.11 6.41 -9.54
N SER A 134 -17.88 5.36 -9.84
CA SER A 134 -19.35 5.43 -9.79
C SER A 134 -19.86 5.62 -8.36
N MET A 135 -19.31 4.89 -7.40
CA MET A 135 -19.73 4.96 -5.99
C MET A 135 -19.50 6.34 -5.37
N TYR A 136 -18.32 6.94 -5.56
CA TYR A 136 -18.02 8.28 -5.07
C TYR A 136 -18.83 9.36 -5.80
N ALA A 137 -19.14 9.18 -7.09
CA ALA A 137 -20.05 10.10 -7.78
C ALA A 137 -21.46 10.08 -7.16
N MET A 138 -21.97 8.90 -6.77
CA MET A 138 -23.22 8.80 -6.00
C MET A 138 -23.10 9.44 -4.62
N LEU A 139 -21.96 9.29 -3.94
CA LEU A 139 -21.71 9.95 -2.66
C LEU A 139 -21.75 11.49 -2.80
N PHE A 140 -21.13 12.05 -3.85
CA PHE A 140 -21.19 13.49 -4.11
C PHE A 140 -22.60 13.97 -4.45
N ALA A 141 -23.39 13.18 -5.18
CA ALA A 141 -24.80 13.47 -5.41
C ALA A 141 -25.59 13.50 -4.08
N ALA A 142 -25.31 12.56 -3.16
CA ALA A 142 -25.93 12.52 -1.84
C ALA A 142 -25.52 13.72 -0.96
N ILE A 143 -24.26 14.18 -1.06
CA ILE A 143 -23.78 15.42 -0.40
C ILE A 143 -24.55 16.64 -0.92
N ASP A 144 -24.80 16.71 -2.24
CA ASP A 144 -25.65 17.72 -2.86
C ASP A 144 -27.17 17.47 -2.61
N MET A 145 -27.53 16.44 -1.82
CA MET A 145 -28.90 16.03 -1.48
C MET A 145 -29.80 15.83 -2.70
N THR A 146 -29.25 15.24 -3.76
CA THR A 146 -29.97 14.90 -4.99
C THR A 146 -29.85 13.41 -5.32
N THR A 147 -30.86 12.87 -5.98
CA THR A 147 -30.85 11.50 -6.50
C THR A 147 -30.35 11.42 -7.95
N ILE A 148 -29.98 12.54 -8.56
CA ILE A 148 -29.48 12.61 -9.94
C ILE A 148 -27.97 12.81 -9.93
N VAL A 149 -27.23 11.83 -10.45
CA VAL A 149 -25.78 11.91 -10.62
C VAL A 149 -25.47 12.64 -11.93
N THR A 150 -24.58 13.63 -11.86
CA THR A 150 -24.19 14.49 -12.99
C THR A 150 -22.70 14.38 -13.30
N ALA A 151 -22.29 14.91 -14.45
CA ALA A 151 -20.87 15.02 -14.81
C ALA A 151 -20.04 15.74 -13.74
N LYS A 152 -20.61 16.73 -13.03
CA LYS A 152 -19.95 17.42 -11.90
C LYS A 152 -19.58 16.43 -10.78
N HIS A 153 -20.49 15.54 -10.42
CA HIS A 153 -20.25 14.54 -9.37
C HIS A 153 -19.21 13.51 -9.81
N LEU A 154 -19.25 13.09 -11.08
CA LEU A 154 -18.23 12.20 -11.64
C LEU A 154 -16.86 12.86 -11.69
N THR A 155 -16.78 14.15 -12.07
CA THR A 155 -15.51 14.90 -12.08
C THR A 155 -14.89 14.96 -10.70
N ALA A 156 -15.68 15.26 -9.66
CA ALA A 156 -15.22 15.24 -8.27
C ALA A 156 -14.73 13.84 -7.87
N SER A 157 -15.47 12.80 -8.27
CA SER A 157 -15.09 11.40 -8.04
C SER A 157 -13.77 11.01 -8.70
N LEU A 158 -13.57 11.38 -9.97
CA LEU A 158 -12.34 11.11 -10.71
C LEU A 158 -11.12 11.74 -10.03
N ALA A 159 -11.25 12.96 -9.49
CA ALA A 159 -10.16 13.58 -8.72
C ALA A 159 -9.76 12.76 -7.48
N TRP A 160 -10.70 12.07 -6.84
CA TRP A 160 -10.40 11.13 -5.74
C TRP A 160 -9.76 9.83 -6.24
N ILE A 161 -10.13 9.35 -7.42
CA ILE A 161 -9.45 8.21 -8.06
C ILE A 161 -8.02 8.56 -8.43
N ASP A 162 -7.78 9.74 -8.98
CA ASP A 162 -6.44 10.23 -9.29
C ASP A 162 -5.59 10.32 -8.02
N TYR A 163 -6.16 10.86 -6.94
CA TYR A 163 -5.47 10.92 -5.66
C TYR A 163 -5.15 9.53 -5.07
N TRP A 164 -6.06 8.56 -5.22
CA TRP A 164 -5.80 7.17 -4.85
C TRP A 164 -4.67 6.58 -5.70
N HIS A 165 -4.69 6.79 -7.01
CA HIS A 165 -3.65 6.29 -7.91
C HIS A 165 -2.26 6.86 -7.57
N GLU A 166 -2.18 8.17 -7.34
CA GLU A 166 -0.94 8.83 -6.92
C GLU A 166 -0.47 8.36 -5.53
N SER A 167 -1.40 8.07 -4.62
CA SER A 167 -1.08 7.48 -3.33
C SER A 167 -0.50 6.07 -3.45
N VAL A 168 -1.02 5.24 -4.36
CA VAL A 168 -0.46 3.91 -4.65
C VAL A 168 0.95 4.03 -5.23
N ARG A 169 1.17 4.94 -6.18
CA ARG A 169 2.49 5.26 -6.74
C ARG A 169 3.48 5.65 -5.66
N TYR A 170 3.08 6.56 -4.78
CA TYR A 170 3.91 7.05 -3.70
C TYR A 170 4.30 5.92 -2.73
N VAL A 171 3.32 5.20 -2.20
CA VAL A 171 3.53 4.16 -1.18
C VAL A 171 4.32 2.98 -1.73
N PHE A 172 3.94 2.42 -2.88
CA PHE A 172 4.56 1.19 -3.39
C PHE A 172 5.77 1.44 -4.30
N GLY A 173 5.89 2.64 -4.86
CA GLY A 173 7.06 3.08 -5.63
C GLY A 173 8.14 3.69 -4.75
N THR A 174 7.84 4.83 -4.12
CA THR A 174 8.82 5.65 -3.40
C THR A 174 9.14 5.07 -2.02
N GLU A 175 8.14 4.97 -1.15
CA GLU A 175 8.31 4.41 0.21
C GLU A 175 8.74 2.94 0.15
N GLY A 176 8.17 2.18 -0.78
CA GLY A 176 8.55 0.80 -1.00
C GLY A 176 10.01 0.61 -1.43
N ALA A 177 10.57 1.53 -2.22
CA ALA A 177 11.99 1.50 -2.57
C ALA A 177 12.87 1.90 -1.39
N ALA A 178 12.50 2.96 -0.65
CA ALA A 178 13.21 3.41 0.54
C ALA A 178 13.29 2.31 1.61
N TYR A 179 12.16 1.67 1.91
CA TYR A 179 12.09 0.52 2.83
C TYR A 179 13.02 -0.62 2.40
N LYS A 180 13.00 -1.01 1.11
CA LYS A 180 13.88 -2.08 0.60
C LYS A 180 15.37 -1.71 0.73
N ALA A 181 15.73 -0.46 0.45
CA ALA A 181 17.09 0.03 0.58
C ALA A 181 17.56 0.02 2.04
N GLU A 182 16.69 0.45 2.97
CA GLU A 182 16.98 0.37 4.41
C GLU A 182 17.17 -1.08 4.87
N GLN A 183 16.30 -2.00 4.46
CA GLN A 183 16.44 -3.42 4.77
C GLN A 183 17.75 -4.00 4.22
N GLN A 184 18.15 -3.64 3.00
CA GLN A 184 19.43 -4.05 2.42
C GLN A 184 20.61 -3.50 3.23
N ASN A 185 20.55 -2.25 3.69
CA ASN A 185 21.58 -1.64 4.54
C ASN A 185 21.72 -2.36 5.88
N LEU A 186 20.61 -2.66 6.55
CA LEU A 186 20.61 -3.40 7.82
C LEU A 186 21.21 -4.80 7.66
N GLN A 187 20.85 -5.51 6.58
CA GLN A 187 21.41 -6.82 6.26
C GLN A 187 22.91 -6.75 5.96
N ALA A 188 23.36 -5.72 5.22
CA ALA A 188 24.76 -5.51 4.91
C ALA A 188 25.60 -5.22 6.17
N LEU A 189 25.07 -4.42 7.10
CA LEU A 189 25.72 -4.15 8.39
C LEU A 189 25.86 -5.42 9.25
N GLU A 190 24.85 -6.28 9.26
CA GLU A 190 24.90 -7.57 9.96
C GLU A 190 25.98 -8.48 9.35
N VAL A 191 26.00 -8.62 8.03
CA VAL A 191 27.02 -9.42 7.32
C VAL A 191 28.42 -8.85 7.57
N LEU A 192 28.59 -7.53 7.52
CA LEU A 192 29.87 -6.88 7.79
C LEU A 192 30.34 -7.13 9.24
N LYS A 193 29.44 -7.03 10.22
CA LYS A 193 29.75 -7.36 11.62
C LYS A 193 30.28 -8.79 11.72
N LYS A 194 29.63 -9.74 11.05
CA LYS A 194 30.05 -11.15 11.06
C LYS A 194 31.39 -11.39 10.37
N ILE A 195 31.66 -10.69 9.26
CA ILE A 195 32.97 -10.73 8.58
C ILE A 195 34.06 -10.23 9.53
N LYS A 196 33.85 -9.11 10.22
CA LYS A 196 34.81 -8.56 11.19
C LYS A 196 35.10 -9.54 12.32
N GLU A 197 34.08 -10.18 12.90
CA GLU A 197 34.23 -11.20 13.93
C GLU A 197 35.06 -12.41 13.44
N LEU A 198 34.76 -12.92 12.25
CA LEU A 198 35.44 -14.09 11.70
C LEU A 198 36.90 -13.80 11.31
N ILE A 199 37.18 -12.61 10.77
CA ILE A 199 38.56 -12.19 10.45
C ILE A 199 39.36 -11.97 11.74
N ALA A 200 38.76 -11.36 12.77
CA ALA A 200 39.40 -11.23 14.08
C ALA A 200 39.75 -12.61 14.68
N ASN A 201 38.83 -13.57 14.60
CA ASN A 201 39.06 -14.95 15.05
C ASN A 201 40.07 -15.73 14.18
N ASN A 202 40.36 -15.23 12.98
CA ASN A 202 41.34 -15.81 12.04
C ASN A 202 42.67 -15.03 12.06
N ASN A 203 43.02 -14.41 13.20
CA ASN A 203 44.25 -13.62 13.39
C ASN A 203 44.42 -12.50 12.34
N GLY A 204 43.31 -11.87 11.91
CA GLY A 204 43.31 -10.82 10.90
C GLY A 204 43.46 -11.33 9.45
N GLN A 205 43.55 -12.64 9.24
CA GLN A 205 43.69 -13.20 7.90
C GLN A 205 42.34 -13.25 7.16
N PRO A 206 42.35 -13.08 5.82
CA PRO A 206 41.14 -13.17 5.01
C PRO A 206 40.39 -14.50 5.20
N ILE A 207 39.06 -14.44 5.18
CA ILE A 207 38.20 -15.63 5.33
C ILE A 207 37.66 -16.07 3.96
N THR A 208 37.33 -17.35 3.85
CA THR A 208 36.56 -17.83 2.69
C THR A 208 35.06 -17.66 2.93
N ARG A 209 34.26 -17.83 1.88
CA ARG A 209 32.79 -17.75 1.98
C ARG A 209 32.17 -18.81 2.90
N THR A 210 32.78 -19.99 3.01
CA THR A 210 32.19 -21.12 3.75
C THR A 210 32.02 -20.82 5.25
N PRO A 211 33.05 -20.35 5.99
CA PRO A 211 32.88 -19.89 7.38
C PRO A 211 31.80 -18.82 7.54
N LEU A 212 31.73 -17.86 6.61
CA LEU A 212 30.71 -16.81 6.64
C LEU A 212 29.30 -17.40 6.51
N GLN A 213 29.06 -18.24 5.50
CA GLN A 213 27.78 -18.91 5.28
C GLN A 213 27.39 -19.80 6.48
N GLN A 214 28.33 -20.53 7.06
CA GLN A 214 28.08 -21.35 8.25
C GLN A 214 27.66 -20.49 9.44
N SER A 215 28.33 -19.36 9.64
CA SER A 215 28.08 -18.45 10.78
C SER A 215 26.75 -17.69 10.70
N LEU A 216 26.22 -17.49 9.49
CA LEU A 216 24.92 -16.87 9.22
C LEU A 216 23.78 -17.90 9.10
N GLY A 217 24.10 -19.19 9.11
CA GLY A 217 23.14 -20.29 9.00
C GLY A 217 22.33 -20.25 7.69
N LYS A 218 21.02 -20.52 7.80
CA LYS A 218 20.06 -20.49 6.67
C LYS A 218 19.38 -19.13 6.48
N LYS A 219 19.86 -18.06 7.15
CA LYS A 219 19.22 -16.74 7.11
C LYS A 219 19.28 -16.10 5.73
N TYR A 220 20.37 -16.30 4.99
CA TYR A 220 20.57 -15.76 3.65
C TYR A 220 20.79 -16.88 2.63
N THR A 221 20.12 -16.77 1.49
CA THR A 221 20.42 -17.60 0.32
C THR A 221 21.80 -17.25 -0.23
N SER A 222 22.40 -18.17 -1.01
CA SER A 222 23.69 -17.90 -1.66
C SER A 222 23.63 -16.68 -2.60
N LYS A 223 22.50 -16.47 -3.28
CA LYS A 223 22.34 -15.28 -4.14
C LYS A 223 22.33 -13.99 -3.29
N GLN A 224 21.50 -13.92 -2.26
CA GLN A 224 21.42 -12.77 -1.36
C GLN A 224 22.77 -12.44 -0.72
N LEU A 225 23.51 -13.45 -0.23
CA LEU A 225 24.82 -13.22 0.36
C LEU A 225 25.83 -12.68 -0.67
N SER A 226 25.76 -13.15 -1.93
CA SER A 226 26.60 -12.59 -3.00
C SER A 226 26.25 -11.13 -3.31
N ASP A 227 24.97 -10.81 -3.37
CA ASP A 227 24.49 -9.45 -3.63
C ASP A 227 24.89 -8.49 -2.49
N LEU A 228 24.82 -8.95 -1.23
CA LEU A 228 25.28 -8.18 -0.06
C LEU A 228 26.80 -7.96 -0.05
N LEU A 229 27.59 -8.98 -0.41
CA LEU A 229 29.05 -8.84 -0.52
C LEU A 229 29.46 -7.90 -1.66
N LYS A 230 28.72 -7.91 -2.76
CA LYS A 230 28.90 -6.97 -3.86
C LYS A 230 28.55 -5.55 -3.40
N PHE A 231 27.38 -5.38 -2.77
CA PHE A 231 26.94 -4.10 -2.22
C PHE A 231 27.98 -3.49 -1.27
N LEU A 232 28.52 -4.28 -0.32
CA LEU A 232 29.56 -3.81 0.59
C LEU A 232 30.83 -3.34 -0.14
N GLN A 233 31.27 -4.03 -1.19
CA GLN A 233 32.44 -3.61 -1.98
C GLN A 233 32.20 -2.35 -2.82
N GLU A 234 30.96 -2.09 -3.22
CA GLU A 234 30.60 -0.95 -4.08
C GLU A 234 30.28 0.33 -3.27
N LEU A 235 30.29 0.26 -1.94
CA LEU A 235 30.13 1.44 -1.09
C LEU A 235 31.24 2.47 -1.34
N PRO A 236 30.96 3.79 -1.22
CA PRO A 236 31.96 4.85 -1.44
C PRO A 236 33.25 4.66 -0.61
N LYS A 237 33.10 4.09 0.59
CA LYS A 237 34.20 3.58 1.40
C LYS A 237 33.97 2.08 1.61
N ALA A 238 34.48 1.27 0.69
CA ALA A 238 34.39 -0.19 0.76
C ALA A 238 35.03 -0.67 2.08
N PRO A 239 34.28 -1.37 2.95
CA PRO A 239 34.81 -1.92 4.20
C PRO A 239 35.40 -3.32 4.02
N ILE A 240 35.21 -3.93 2.85
CA ILE A 240 35.71 -5.25 2.50
C ILE A 240 36.22 -5.28 1.06
N VAL A 241 37.09 -6.24 0.76
CA VAL A 241 37.50 -6.62 -0.59
C VAL A 241 37.21 -8.11 -0.77
N VAL A 242 36.62 -8.49 -1.92
CA VAL A 242 36.41 -9.90 -2.27
C VAL A 242 37.22 -10.25 -3.52
N THR A 243 38.23 -11.10 -3.36
CA THR A 243 39.08 -11.57 -4.46
C THR A 243 38.70 -13.00 -4.87
N LYS A 244 38.88 -13.31 -6.17
CA LYS A 244 38.74 -14.67 -6.69
C LYS A 244 40.11 -15.35 -6.67
N HIS A 245 40.15 -16.57 -6.15
CA HIS A 245 41.31 -17.46 -6.15
C HIS A 245 41.04 -18.76 -6.92
N GLN A 246 42.04 -19.65 -6.97
CA GLN A 246 41.95 -20.96 -7.62
C GLN A 246 40.62 -21.69 -7.30
N HIS A 247 40.07 -22.35 -8.32
CA HIS A 247 38.77 -23.05 -8.27
C HIS A 247 37.58 -22.16 -7.91
N ASN A 248 37.57 -20.89 -8.34
CA ASN A 248 36.50 -19.90 -8.07
C ASN A 248 36.25 -19.65 -6.57
N LYS A 249 37.23 -19.92 -5.70
CA LYS A 249 37.12 -19.61 -4.28
C LYS A 249 37.12 -18.09 -4.07
N GLN A 250 36.16 -17.60 -3.28
CA GLN A 250 36.11 -16.20 -2.85
C GLN A 250 36.85 -16.04 -1.53
N LEU A 251 37.82 -15.13 -1.50
CA LEU A 251 38.51 -14.66 -0.29
C LEU A 251 38.01 -13.27 0.06
N ILE A 252 37.67 -13.07 1.33
CA ILE A 252 37.05 -11.86 1.86
C ILE A 252 37.99 -11.28 2.90
N SER A 253 38.45 -10.05 2.69
CA SER A 253 39.31 -9.30 3.61
C SER A 253 38.66 -7.97 4.00
N LEU A 254 39.08 -7.39 5.13
CA LEU A 254 38.76 -5.99 5.43
C LEU A 254 39.65 -5.06 4.61
N THR A 255 39.14 -3.87 4.31
CA THR A 255 39.90 -2.78 3.67
C THR A 255 40.60 -1.91 4.70
#